data_AF-A0A522BSI7-F1
#
_entry.id   AF-A0A522BSI7-F1
#
_cell.length_a   1.000
_cell.length_b   1.000
_cell.length_c   1.000
_cell.angle_alpha   90.00
_cell.angle_beta   90.00
_cell.angle_gamma   90.00
#
_symmetry.space_group_name_H-M   'P 1'
#
loop_
_entity.id
_entity.type
_entity.pdbx_description
1 polymer ?
#
loop_
_entity_poly.entity_id
_entity_poly.type
_entity_poly.pdbx_seq_one_letter_code
_entity_poly.pdbx_strand_id
1 'polypeptide(L)'
;MKPHDVATHALSRRGLILGSAALLAGCTRIGGGQAGRPTKTGSAEPTPPPTPALYRAPAGDALPAFKEAAGRFAQGLATYDPSDSTPLPTPPGEYLGVAEELASAAAPLVMSDHWSRADVEFVQYGGLTPVSAQATSGVALIVLRQVLQNRRGDALVVRRTLDVRLRQRGGIWRVEALASAGGTELERPAQLAVPAQQVLDDSRIDLTDSARWDIYSGQISPNLLRVMLRLADVTPLRTTVLKTGHPERVVDGRTSPPVSAHWRGQAVDIHSLGGVPIADAAASVIRSVVETAGADKDVSQVGAPPGFDLDAGGRRGFTNLVHADHLHIAVRRTT
;
A
#
# COMPACT_ATOMS: atom_id res chain seq x y z
N MET A 1 33.50 28.48 8.85
CA MET A 1 33.47 27.65 7.63
C MET A 1 32.42 28.25 6.72
N LYS A 2 32.77 28.61 5.48
CA LYS A 2 31.93 29.39 4.55
C LYS A 2 30.62 28.65 4.19
N PRO A 3 29.49 29.34 4.00
CA PRO A 3 28.32 28.76 3.34
C PRO A 3 28.56 28.73 1.82
N HIS A 4 28.30 27.59 1.18
CA HIS A 4 28.28 27.47 -0.27
C HIS A 4 26.84 27.62 -0.78
N ASP A 5 26.70 28.51 -1.75
CA ASP A 5 25.51 28.80 -2.55
C ASP A 5 24.94 27.55 -3.24
N VAL A 6 23.62 27.41 -3.21
CA VAL A 6 22.88 26.51 -4.10
C VAL A 6 22.20 27.39 -5.15
N ALA A 7 22.73 27.30 -6.37
CA ALA A 7 22.18 27.96 -7.56
C ALA A 7 20.85 27.31 -7.97
N THR A 8 19.84 28.15 -8.16
CA THR A 8 18.54 27.82 -8.74
C THR A 8 18.63 27.77 -10.26
N HIS A 9 18.42 26.59 -10.86
CA HIS A 9 18.26 26.48 -12.31
C HIS A 9 16.78 26.56 -12.70
N ALA A 10 16.40 27.72 -13.23
CA ALA A 10 15.15 27.95 -13.94
C ALA A 10 15.21 27.28 -15.33
N LEU A 11 14.27 26.38 -15.63
CA LEU A 11 14.10 25.82 -16.96
C LEU A 11 13.22 26.75 -17.82
N SER A 12 13.88 27.39 -18.78
CA SER A 12 13.29 28.22 -19.84
C SER A 12 12.57 27.36 -20.88
N ARG A 13 11.26 27.58 -21.06
CA ARG A 13 10.50 27.06 -22.21
C ARG A 13 10.71 27.97 -23.41
N ARG A 14 11.56 27.57 -24.35
CA ARG A 14 11.62 28.17 -25.69
C ARG A 14 10.58 27.52 -26.58
N GLY A 15 9.71 28.35 -27.14
CA GLY A 15 8.77 27.98 -28.20
C GLY A 15 9.48 27.76 -29.54
N LEU A 16 8.81 27.02 -30.42
CA LEU A 16 9.08 27.04 -31.85
C LEU A 16 7.75 27.11 -32.60
N ILE A 17 7.58 28.21 -33.33
CA ILE A 17 6.54 28.45 -34.33
C ILE A 17 7.23 28.36 -35.69
N LEU A 18 6.72 27.50 -36.57
CA LEU A 18 6.84 27.55 -38.03
C LEU A 18 5.61 26.78 -38.55
N GLY A 19 4.88 27.17 -39.57
CA GLY A 19 5.11 28.12 -40.65
C GLY A 19 4.34 27.59 -41.86
N SER A 20 3.46 28.42 -42.41
CA SER A 20 2.38 28.12 -43.35
C SER A 20 2.81 27.66 -44.76
N ALA A 21 1.92 26.96 -45.46
CA ALA A 21 1.77 27.07 -46.93
C ALA A 21 0.32 26.80 -47.37
N ALA A 22 -0.26 27.78 -48.07
CA ALA A 22 -1.51 27.72 -48.83
C ALA A 22 -1.22 27.15 -50.24
N LEU A 23 -2.13 26.68 -51.11
CA LEU A 23 -3.35 27.24 -51.70
C LEU A 23 -3.98 26.12 -52.57
N LEU A 24 -5.30 26.08 -52.76
CA LEU A 24 -5.95 26.13 -54.08
C LEU A 24 -7.49 26.19 -53.95
N ALA A 25 -8.06 26.93 -54.90
CA ALA A 25 -9.41 27.47 -54.91
C ALA A 25 -10.50 26.48 -55.36
N GLY A 26 -11.73 26.70 -54.89
CA GLY A 26 -12.95 26.11 -55.44
C GLY A 26 -14.15 26.99 -55.13
N CYS A 27 -14.66 27.70 -56.13
CA CYS A 27 -15.84 28.55 -56.04
C CYS A 27 -17.13 27.72 -56.09
N THR A 28 -18.03 27.85 -55.10
CA THR A 28 -19.48 27.69 -55.35
C THR A 28 -20.37 28.45 -54.35
N ARG A 29 -21.27 29.23 -54.97
CA ARG A 29 -22.48 29.96 -54.56
C ARG A 29 -23.06 29.83 -53.13
N ILE A 30 -23.20 31.01 -52.52
CA ILE A 30 -24.33 31.62 -51.78
C ILE A 30 -25.50 30.69 -51.43
N GLY A 31 -25.61 30.38 -50.14
CA GLY A 31 -26.84 30.04 -49.43
C GLY A 31 -26.83 30.74 -48.08
N GLY A 32 -27.74 31.69 -47.86
CA GLY A 32 -27.90 32.40 -46.60
C GLY A 32 -28.39 31.46 -45.49
N GLY A 33 -27.46 30.96 -44.69
CA GLY A 33 -27.74 30.30 -43.43
C GLY A 33 -27.16 31.16 -42.31
N GLN A 34 -28.00 31.53 -41.33
CA GLN A 34 -27.55 32.19 -40.11
C GLN A 34 -26.35 31.45 -39.53
N ALA A 35 -25.22 32.16 -39.41
CA ALA A 35 -24.07 31.68 -38.65
C ALA A 35 -24.50 31.55 -37.19
N GLY A 36 -24.95 30.35 -36.83
CA GLY A 36 -25.09 29.93 -35.45
C GLY A 36 -23.74 30.09 -34.78
N ARG A 37 -23.67 31.05 -33.86
CA ARG A 37 -22.55 31.25 -32.94
C ARG A 37 -22.16 29.87 -32.41
N PRO A 38 -20.88 29.44 -32.50
CA PRO A 38 -20.49 28.15 -31.93
C PRO A 38 -20.84 28.20 -30.46
N THR A 39 -21.86 27.44 -30.08
CA THR A 39 -22.20 27.19 -28.69
C THR A 39 -20.91 26.63 -28.09
N LYS A 40 -20.28 27.39 -27.19
CA LYS A 40 -19.25 26.82 -26.31
C LYS A 40 -19.92 25.62 -25.67
N THR A 41 -19.60 24.42 -26.16
CA THR A 41 -19.84 23.18 -25.44
C THR A 41 -19.12 23.41 -24.12
N GLY A 42 -19.89 23.72 -23.07
CA GLY A 42 -19.34 23.84 -21.73
C GLY A 42 -18.60 22.53 -21.49
N SER A 43 -17.29 22.61 -21.32
CA SER A 43 -16.51 21.47 -20.89
C SER A 43 -17.14 21.06 -19.57
N ALA A 44 -17.89 19.96 -19.57
CA ALA A 44 -18.49 19.44 -18.35
C ALA A 44 -17.33 19.24 -17.37
N GLU A 45 -17.46 19.84 -16.19
CA GLU A 45 -16.47 19.67 -15.15
C GLU A 45 -16.42 18.18 -14.79
N PRO A 46 -15.23 17.56 -14.74
CA PRO A 46 -15.14 16.13 -14.49
C PRO A 46 -15.76 15.79 -13.12
N THR A 47 -16.56 14.73 -13.11
CA THR A 47 -17.20 14.25 -11.88
C THR A 47 -16.16 13.56 -11.00
N PRO A 48 -16.17 13.79 -9.67
CA PRO A 48 -15.25 13.09 -8.77
C PRO A 48 -15.43 11.56 -8.83
N PRO A 49 -14.38 10.78 -8.54
CA PRO A 49 -14.55 9.34 -8.38
C PRO A 49 -15.55 9.03 -7.25
N PRO A 50 -16.26 7.89 -7.33
CA PRO A 50 -17.21 7.50 -6.30
C PRO A 50 -16.48 7.25 -4.97
N THR A 51 -17.11 7.67 -3.86
CA THR A 51 -16.60 7.38 -2.52
C THR A 51 -16.91 5.92 -2.15
N PRO A 52 -15.89 5.10 -1.82
CA PRO A 52 -16.11 3.73 -1.37
C PRO A 52 -16.91 3.68 -0.07
N ALA A 53 -17.55 2.52 0.17
CA ALA A 53 -18.22 2.28 1.44
C ALA A 53 -17.21 2.31 2.61
N LEU A 54 -17.68 2.70 3.80
CA LEU A 54 -16.84 2.68 4.99
C LEU A 54 -16.36 1.28 5.30
N TYR A 55 -15.07 1.14 5.59
CA TYR A 55 -14.46 -0.14 5.91
C TYR A 55 -15.20 -0.85 7.06
N ARG A 56 -15.31 -2.17 6.88
CA ARG A 56 -15.84 -3.14 7.83
C ARG A 56 -14.88 -4.31 7.90
N ALA A 57 -14.59 -4.77 9.12
CA ALA A 57 -13.79 -5.97 9.28
C ALA A 57 -14.53 -7.18 8.71
N PRO A 58 -13.81 -8.20 8.19
CA PRO A 58 -14.42 -9.45 7.76
C PRO A 58 -15.24 -10.11 8.87
N ALA A 59 -16.31 -10.81 8.50
CA ALA A 59 -17.08 -11.60 9.45
C ALA A 59 -16.18 -12.69 10.06
N GLY A 60 -16.28 -12.90 11.38
CA GLY A 60 -15.45 -13.89 12.09
C GLY A 60 -14.03 -13.42 12.42
N ASP A 61 -13.68 -12.17 12.12
CA ASP A 61 -12.42 -11.57 12.59
C ASP A 61 -12.32 -11.65 14.13
N ALA A 62 -11.11 -11.92 14.63
CA ALA A 62 -10.90 -12.11 16.08
C ALA A 62 -10.98 -10.78 16.87
N LEU A 63 -10.65 -9.66 16.23
CA LEU A 63 -10.65 -8.32 16.84
C LEU A 63 -11.23 -7.30 15.83
N PRO A 64 -12.53 -7.41 15.46
CA PRO A 64 -13.09 -6.61 14.37
C PRO A 64 -13.02 -5.11 14.67
N ALA A 65 -13.24 -4.71 15.92
CA ALA A 65 -13.13 -3.31 16.34
C ALA A 65 -11.73 -2.71 16.13
N PHE A 66 -10.67 -3.51 16.23
CA PHE A 66 -9.31 -3.07 15.95
C PHE A 66 -9.15 -2.73 14.47
N LYS A 67 -9.54 -3.66 13.59
CA LYS A 67 -9.42 -3.48 12.14
C LYS A 67 -10.32 -2.36 11.64
N GLU A 68 -11.53 -2.25 12.18
CA GLU A 68 -12.46 -1.18 11.81
C GLU A 68 -11.92 0.20 12.18
N ALA A 69 -11.39 0.38 13.39
CA ALA A 69 -10.79 1.65 13.80
C ALA A 69 -9.60 2.01 12.90
N ALA A 70 -8.70 1.06 12.64
CA ALA A 70 -7.53 1.28 11.80
C ALA A 70 -7.90 1.57 10.33
N GLY A 71 -8.76 0.74 9.73
CA GLY A 71 -9.17 0.85 8.35
C GLY A 71 -9.97 2.13 8.09
N ARG A 72 -10.95 2.47 8.94
CA ARG A 72 -11.72 3.70 8.79
C ARG A 72 -10.86 4.95 8.99
N PHE A 73 -9.89 4.91 9.90
CA PHE A 73 -8.91 5.97 10.05
C PHE A 73 -8.12 6.19 8.76
N ALA A 74 -7.53 5.12 8.19
CA ALA A 74 -6.75 5.23 6.96
C ALA A 74 -7.59 5.66 5.75
N GLN A 75 -8.81 5.13 5.64
CA GLN A 75 -9.76 5.49 4.59
C GLN A 75 -10.16 6.96 4.67
N GLY A 76 -10.49 7.43 5.87
CA GLY A 76 -10.76 8.84 6.14
C GLY A 76 -9.55 9.69 5.77
N LEU A 77 -8.39 9.39 6.35
CA LEU A 77 -7.15 10.14 6.14
C LEU A 77 -6.80 10.38 4.65
N ALA A 78 -7.08 9.40 3.79
CA ALA A 78 -6.72 9.43 2.38
C ALA A 78 -7.91 9.74 1.45
N THR A 79 -9.06 10.17 1.96
CA THR A 79 -10.22 10.59 1.15
C THR A 79 -10.41 12.10 1.29
N TYR A 80 -10.18 12.84 0.22
CA TYR A 80 -10.25 14.31 0.21
C TYR A 80 -10.62 14.85 -1.17
N ASP A 81 -11.05 16.10 -1.21
CA ASP A 81 -11.37 16.86 -2.42
C ASP A 81 -10.27 17.91 -2.71
N PRO A 82 -10.12 18.37 -3.96
CA PRO A 82 -9.14 19.39 -4.34
C PRO A 82 -9.26 20.72 -3.57
N SER A 83 -10.43 21.00 -2.99
CA SER A 83 -10.73 22.23 -2.25
C SER A 83 -10.37 22.16 -0.76
N ASP A 84 -9.98 20.98 -0.27
CA ASP A 84 -9.74 20.79 1.15
C ASP A 84 -8.45 21.51 1.55
N SER A 85 -8.58 22.58 2.35
CA SER A 85 -7.44 23.38 2.84
C SER A 85 -6.49 22.60 3.75
N THR A 86 -6.97 21.47 4.28
CA THR A 86 -6.21 20.49 5.06
C THR A 86 -6.82 19.11 4.77
N PRO A 87 -6.13 18.22 4.05
CA PRO A 87 -6.63 16.90 3.69
C PRO A 87 -6.54 15.91 4.87
N LEU A 88 -6.69 16.38 6.10
CA LEU A 88 -6.84 15.51 7.27
C LEU A 88 -8.32 15.49 7.63
N PRO A 89 -9.13 14.56 7.09
CA PRO A 89 -10.49 14.40 7.56
C PRO A 89 -10.41 13.97 9.01
N THR A 90 -11.16 14.65 9.86
CA THR A 90 -11.34 14.26 11.26
C THR A 90 -11.82 12.81 11.28
N PRO A 91 -11.01 11.82 11.70
CA PRO A 91 -11.54 10.51 12.01
C PRO A 91 -12.50 10.77 13.18
N PRO A 92 -13.79 10.38 13.10
CA PRO A 92 -14.75 10.76 14.15
C PRO A 92 -14.24 10.30 15.52
N GLY A 93 -13.78 11.25 16.36
CA GLY A 93 -13.46 11.04 17.78
C GLY A 93 -12.38 10.01 18.15
N GLU A 94 -11.56 9.54 17.19
CA GLU A 94 -10.77 8.31 17.36
C GLU A 94 -9.24 8.47 17.30
N TYR A 95 -8.71 9.65 16.95
CA TYR A 95 -7.27 9.92 16.97
C TYR A 95 -6.84 10.56 18.29
N LEU A 96 -5.84 9.97 18.95
CA LEU A 96 -5.27 10.40 20.23
C LEU A 96 -3.93 11.13 20.07
N GLY A 97 -3.33 11.11 18.88
CA GLY A 97 -2.01 11.68 18.64
C GLY A 97 -2.02 13.19 18.36
N VAL A 98 -0.85 13.72 18.00
CA VAL A 98 -0.67 15.14 17.66
C VAL A 98 -1.06 15.37 16.19
N ALA A 99 -1.88 16.40 15.94
CA ALA A 99 -2.41 16.69 14.61
C ALA A 99 -1.32 17.10 13.60
N GLU A 100 -0.32 17.86 14.03
CA GLU A 100 0.81 18.28 13.18
C GLU A 100 1.69 17.08 12.77
N GLU A 101 1.97 16.17 13.71
CA GLU A 101 2.70 14.93 13.42
C GLU A 101 1.94 14.07 12.42
N LEU A 102 0.61 13.98 12.58
CA LEU A 102 -0.24 13.29 11.62
C LEU A 102 -0.18 13.94 10.23
N ALA A 103 -0.27 15.28 10.14
CA ALA A 103 -0.17 16.00 8.87
C ALA A 103 1.14 15.69 8.14
N SER A 104 2.25 15.74 8.88
CA SER A 104 3.58 15.42 8.36
C SER A 104 3.67 13.97 7.90
N ALA A 105 3.21 13.02 8.72
CA ALA A 105 3.23 11.61 8.39
C ALA A 105 2.33 11.26 7.19
N ALA A 106 1.21 11.96 7.04
CA ALA A 106 0.23 11.73 5.98
C ALA A 106 0.56 12.44 4.67
N ALA A 107 1.54 13.35 4.64
CA ALA A 107 1.90 14.12 3.45
C ALA A 107 2.12 13.27 2.18
N PRO A 108 2.72 12.06 2.23
CA PRO A 108 2.87 11.21 1.04
C PRO A 108 1.55 10.67 0.44
N LEU A 109 0.44 10.74 1.18
CA LEU A 109 -0.89 10.32 0.72
C LEU A 109 -1.62 11.43 -0.04
N VAL A 110 -1.08 12.64 -0.03
CA VAL A 110 -1.74 13.84 -0.54
C VAL A 110 -1.11 14.26 -1.86
N MET A 111 -1.97 14.37 -2.87
CA MET A 111 -1.68 15.02 -4.14
C MET A 111 -2.62 16.21 -4.30
N SER A 112 -2.04 17.42 -4.34
CA SER A 112 -2.81 18.66 -4.50
C SER A 112 -3.56 18.68 -5.84
N ASP A 113 -4.67 19.42 -5.90
CA ASP A 113 -5.53 19.55 -7.09
C ASP A 113 -6.20 18.24 -7.57
N HIS A 114 -6.15 17.18 -6.77
CA HIS A 114 -6.79 15.89 -7.05
C HIS A 114 -7.90 15.59 -6.06
N TRP A 115 -8.96 14.93 -6.54
CA TRP A 115 -9.80 14.11 -5.67
C TRP A 115 -9.00 12.87 -5.29
N SER A 116 -9.10 12.48 -4.03
CA SER A 116 -8.67 11.16 -3.58
C SER A 116 -9.87 10.40 -3.02
N ARG A 117 -10.05 9.17 -3.48
CA ARG A 117 -11.03 8.22 -2.94
C ARG A 117 -10.29 6.97 -2.49
N ALA A 118 -10.22 6.79 -1.18
CA ALA A 118 -9.51 5.67 -0.59
C ALA A 118 -10.45 4.49 -0.31
N ASP A 119 -9.96 3.31 -0.61
CA ASP A 119 -10.56 2.02 -0.29
C ASP A 119 -9.55 1.18 0.49
N VAL A 120 -10.03 0.38 1.44
CA VAL A 120 -9.18 -0.48 2.27
C VAL A 120 -9.34 -1.91 1.78
N GLU A 121 -8.28 -2.42 1.12
CA GLU A 121 -8.28 -3.76 0.54
C GLU A 121 -8.02 -4.83 1.62
N PHE A 122 -7.20 -4.50 2.62
CA PHE A 122 -6.84 -5.43 3.70
C PHE A 122 -6.33 -4.70 4.94
N VAL A 123 -6.61 -5.26 6.13
CA VAL A 123 -6.03 -4.81 7.40
C VAL A 123 -5.45 -6.02 8.12
N GLN A 124 -4.13 -6.02 8.28
CA GLN A 124 -3.35 -7.02 9.00
C GLN A 124 -3.11 -6.59 10.44
N TYR A 125 -3.07 -7.53 11.37
CA TYR A 125 -2.40 -7.28 12.64
C TYR A 125 -0.88 -7.28 12.39
N GLY A 126 -0.19 -6.22 12.81
CA GLY A 126 1.29 -6.11 12.80
C GLY A 126 1.92 -6.38 14.16
N GLY A 127 1.10 -6.57 15.20
CA GLY A 127 1.51 -6.86 16.57
C GLY A 127 0.51 -6.37 17.60
N LEU A 128 0.41 -7.08 18.72
CA LEU A 128 -0.46 -6.76 19.84
C LEU A 128 0.33 -6.94 21.14
N THR A 129 0.28 -5.95 22.01
CA THR A 129 1.07 -5.93 23.25
C THR A 129 0.20 -5.44 24.39
N PRO A 130 -0.08 -6.29 25.40
CA PRO A 130 -0.67 -5.84 26.65
C PRO A 130 0.26 -4.81 27.32
N VAL A 131 -0.26 -3.64 27.64
CA VAL A 131 0.47 -2.56 28.33
C VAL A 131 0.12 -2.54 29.82
N SER A 132 -1.12 -2.86 30.15
CA SER A 132 -1.60 -3.08 31.52
C SER A 132 -2.75 -4.08 31.50
N ALA A 133 -3.33 -4.38 32.67
CA ALA A 133 -4.53 -5.22 32.75
C ALA A 133 -5.76 -4.62 32.02
N GLN A 134 -5.75 -3.34 31.64
CA GLN A 134 -6.87 -2.63 31.02
C GLN A 134 -6.50 -1.98 29.67
N ALA A 135 -5.27 -2.13 29.21
CA ALA A 135 -4.79 -1.47 28.00
C ALA A 135 -3.91 -2.38 27.14
N THR A 136 -4.14 -2.32 25.83
CA THR A 136 -3.37 -3.05 24.81
C THR A 136 -2.92 -2.06 23.75
N SER A 137 -1.66 -2.10 23.36
CA SER A 137 -1.17 -1.40 22.17
C SER A 137 -1.17 -2.36 20.98
N GLY A 138 -1.46 -1.83 19.80
CA GLY A 138 -1.50 -2.62 18.58
C GLY A 138 -0.95 -1.89 17.37
N VAL A 139 -0.59 -2.65 16.36
CA VAL A 139 -0.09 -2.17 15.07
C VAL A 139 -0.97 -2.77 13.99
N ALA A 140 -1.50 -1.95 13.09
CA ALA A 140 -2.26 -2.37 11.94
C ALA A 140 -1.44 -2.08 10.68
N LEU A 141 -1.27 -3.08 9.81
CA LEU A 141 -0.73 -2.87 8.48
C LEU A 141 -1.90 -2.83 7.50
N ILE A 142 -2.05 -1.75 6.75
CA ILE A 142 -3.26 -1.50 5.96
C ILE A 142 -2.88 -1.39 4.49
N VAL A 143 -3.41 -2.29 3.65
CA VAL A 143 -3.35 -2.13 2.20
C VAL A 143 -4.45 -1.16 1.79
N LEU A 144 -4.04 0.05 1.43
CA LEU A 144 -4.90 1.15 1.05
C LEU A 144 -4.78 1.42 -0.45
N ARG A 145 -5.92 1.44 -1.15
CA ARG A 145 -6.00 1.81 -2.57
C ARG A 145 -6.59 3.21 -2.69
N GLN A 146 -5.85 4.14 -3.30
CA GLN A 146 -6.33 5.48 -3.63
C GLN A 146 -6.61 5.60 -5.12
N VAL A 147 -7.80 6.07 -5.47
CA VAL A 147 -8.08 6.62 -6.81
C VAL A 147 -7.87 8.12 -6.73
N LEU A 148 -6.81 8.60 -7.38
CA LEU A 148 -6.46 10.01 -7.50
C LEU A 148 -6.93 10.50 -8.87
N GLN A 149 -7.77 11.54 -8.91
CA GLN A 149 -8.26 12.11 -10.16
C GLN A 149 -8.08 13.61 -10.19
N ASN A 150 -7.49 14.15 -11.26
CA ASN A 150 -7.32 15.60 -11.43
C ASN A 150 -8.58 16.26 -12.01
N ARG A 151 -8.61 17.60 -12.03
CA ARG A 151 -9.70 18.40 -12.64
C ARG A 151 -9.81 18.31 -14.17
N ARG A 152 -8.98 17.50 -14.83
CA ARG A 152 -9.10 17.17 -16.27
C ARG A 152 -9.73 15.79 -16.49
N GLY A 153 -9.92 15.01 -15.42
CA GLY A 153 -10.43 13.64 -15.47
C GLY A 153 -9.35 12.57 -15.63
N ASP A 154 -8.06 12.94 -15.62
CA ASP A 154 -6.99 11.94 -15.60
C ASP A 154 -6.96 11.27 -14.22
N ALA A 155 -6.96 9.94 -14.22
CA ALA A 155 -6.99 9.14 -13.00
C ALA A 155 -5.74 8.25 -12.86
N LEU A 156 -5.26 8.14 -11.63
CA LEU A 156 -4.17 7.29 -11.18
C LEU A 156 -4.68 6.44 -10.03
N VAL A 157 -4.24 5.18 -9.98
CA VAL A 157 -4.49 4.29 -8.83
C VAL A 157 -3.16 4.03 -8.14
N VAL A 158 -3.12 4.27 -6.83
CA VAL A 158 -1.95 3.97 -5.99
C VAL A 158 -2.37 3.03 -4.87
N ARG A 159 -1.56 2.00 -4.59
CA ARG A 159 -1.75 1.06 -3.48
C ARG A 159 -0.58 1.14 -2.52
N ARG A 160 -0.84 1.50 -1.27
CA ARG A 160 0.20 1.67 -0.24
C ARG A 160 -0.07 0.75 0.94
N THR A 161 1.00 0.38 1.63
CA THR A 161 0.89 -0.32 2.91
C THR A 161 1.20 0.65 4.04
N LEU A 162 0.19 1.01 4.82
CA LEU A 162 0.30 1.96 5.93
C LEU A 162 0.60 1.21 7.23
N ASP A 163 1.31 1.88 8.12
CA ASP A 163 1.56 1.44 9.50
C ASP A 163 0.80 2.35 10.47
N VAL A 164 -0.29 1.83 11.03
CA VAL A 164 -1.14 2.57 11.96
C VAL A 164 -1.00 2.00 13.36
N ARG A 165 -0.74 2.87 14.34
CA ARG A 165 -0.57 2.49 15.75
C ARG A 165 -1.85 2.79 16.50
N LEU A 166 -2.31 1.82 17.29
CA LEU A 166 -3.55 1.90 18.05
C LEU A 166 -3.31 1.59 19.52
N ARG A 167 -4.20 2.11 20.36
CA ARG A 167 -4.32 1.72 21.76
C ARG A 167 -5.76 1.42 22.12
N GLN A 168 -5.95 0.31 22.80
CA GLN A 168 -7.18 -0.08 23.45
C GLN A 168 -7.17 0.42 24.88
N ARG A 169 -8.25 1.07 25.33
CA ARG A 169 -8.53 1.33 26.75
C ARG A 169 -10.02 1.12 27.00
N GLY A 170 -10.36 0.35 28.03
CA GLY A 170 -11.76 0.08 28.38
C GLY A 170 -12.55 -0.56 27.24
N GLY A 171 -11.93 -1.46 26.47
CA GLY A 171 -12.57 -2.14 25.34
C GLY A 171 -12.54 -1.38 24.01
N ILE A 172 -12.21 -0.08 24.00
CA ILE A 172 -12.30 0.78 22.82
C ILE A 172 -10.92 1.00 22.22
N TRP A 173 -10.77 0.68 20.93
CA TRP A 173 -9.58 0.98 20.13
C TRP A 173 -9.60 2.41 19.62
N ARG A 174 -8.47 3.09 19.69
CA ARG A 174 -8.25 4.42 19.13
C ARG A 174 -6.87 4.48 18.48
N VAL A 175 -6.74 5.28 17.43
CA VAL A 175 -5.48 5.48 16.71
C VAL A 175 -4.62 6.47 17.47
N GLU A 176 -3.34 6.18 17.65
CA GLU A 176 -2.38 7.07 18.33
C GLU A 176 -1.34 7.66 17.39
N ALA A 177 -1.02 6.98 16.29
CA ALA A 177 -0.05 7.47 15.32
C ALA A 177 -0.23 6.82 13.94
N LEU A 178 0.18 7.55 12.91
CA LEU A 178 0.56 6.99 11.61
C LEU A 178 2.09 6.89 11.58
N ALA A 179 2.64 5.69 11.74
CA ALA A 179 4.09 5.49 11.75
C ALA A 179 4.68 5.43 10.34
N SER A 180 3.88 5.08 9.33
CA SER A 180 4.28 5.08 7.92
C SER A 180 3.09 5.24 6.99
N ALA A 181 3.22 6.11 5.99
CA ALA A 181 2.28 6.26 4.87
C ALA A 181 2.60 5.36 3.65
N GLY A 182 3.41 4.32 3.84
CA GLY A 182 3.80 3.41 2.76
C GLY A 182 4.90 3.92 1.84
N GLY A 183 5.73 4.86 2.31
CA GLY A 183 6.93 5.34 1.61
C GLY A 183 6.67 6.47 0.62
N THR A 184 7.64 6.74 -0.24
CA THR A 184 7.56 7.73 -1.33
C THR A 184 7.77 7.03 -2.65
N GLU A 185 7.17 7.57 -3.71
CA GLU A 185 7.35 7.03 -5.05
C GLU A 185 8.83 7.02 -5.45
N LEU A 186 9.25 5.88 -6.00
CA LEU A 186 10.57 5.71 -6.58
C LEU A 186 10.41 5.37 -8.06
N GLU A 187 11.18 6.05 -8.90
CA GLU A 187 11.27 5.70 -10.32
C GLU A 187 11.86 4.29 -10.48
N ARG A 188 11.30 3.51 -11.41
CA ARG A 188 11.82 2.17 -11.71
C ARG A 188 13.23 2.30 -12.29
N PRO A 189 14.27 1.70 -11.69
CA PRO A 189 15.61 1.72 -12.24
C PRO A 189 15.67 1.07 -13.62
N ALA A 190 16.49 1.62 -14.52
CA ALA A 190 16.69 1.07 -15.86
C ALA A 190 17.30 -0.36 -15.84
N GLN A 191 18.03 -0.70 -14.78
CA GLN A 191 18.61 -2.01 -14.57
C GLN A 191 18.20 -2.53 -13.19
N LEU A 192 17.60 -3.72 -13.18
CA LEU A 192 17.19 -4.44 -11.99
C LEU A 192 17.88 -5.81 -11.97
N ALA A 193 18.12 -6.35 -10.77
CA ALA A 193 18.55 -7.73 -10.65
C ALA A 193 17.48 -8.65 -11.27
N VAL A 194 17.90 -9.75 -11.94
CA VAL A 194 17.00 -10.68 -12.63
C VAL A 194 15.78 -11.10 -11.79
N PRO A 195 15.90 -11.57 -10.53
CA PRO A 195 14.72 -11.96 -9.76
C PRO A 195 13.81 -10.78 -9.40
N ALA A 196 14.33 -9.56 -9.31
CA ALA A 196 13.51 -8.36 -9.09
C ALA A 196 12.68 -8.04 -10.33
N GLN A 197 13.30 -8.06 -11.52
CA GLN A 197 12.60 -7.88 -12.78
C GLN A 197 11.50 -8.92 -12.96
N GLN A 198 11.83 -10.20 -12.72
CA GLN A 198 10.87 -11.30 -12.82
C GLN A 198 9.67 -11.11 -11.91
N VAL A 199 9.88 -10.79 -10.63
CA VAL A 199 8.77 -10.55 -9.68
C VAL A 199 7.91 -9.35 -10.09
N LEU A 200 8.53 -8.25 -10.54
CA LEU A 200 7.81 -7.03 -10.91
C LEU A 200 6.93 -7.17 -12.16
N ASP A 201 7.29 -8.11 -13.05
CA ASP A 201 6.62 -8.36 -14.32
C ASP A 201 5.73 -9.63 -14.29
N ASP A 202 5.78 -10.43 -13.23
CA ASP A 202 4.94 -11.63 -13.08
C ASP A 202 3.52 -11.26 -12.64
N SER A 203 2.54 -11.47 -13.52
CA SER A 203 1.13 -11.14 -13.26
C SER A 203 0.48 -12.00 -12.17
N ARG A 204 1.13 -13.08 -11.74
CA ARG A 204 0.67 -13.91 -10.61
C ARG A 204 1.07 -13.31 -9.27
N ILE A 205 1.94 -12.29 -9.23
CA ILE A 205 2.38 -11.63 -8.00
C ILE A 205 1.82 -10.21 -7.99
N ASP A 206 0.76 -10.01 -7.20
CA ASP A 206 0.13 -8.72 -7.03
C ASP A 206 0.78 -7.94 -5.88
N LEU A 207 1.51 -6.88 -6.24
CA LEU A 207 2.30 -6.03 -5.34
C LEU A 207 1.62 -4.68 -5.11
N THR A 208 1.64 -4.20 -3.85
CA THR A 208 1.40 -2.77 -3.57
C THR A 208 2.52 -1.91 -4.18
N ASP A 209 2.25 -0.64 -4.47
CA ASP A 209 3.28 0.28 -4.96
C ASP A 209 4.41 0.44 -3.93
N SER A 210 4.09 0.43 -2.62
CA SER A 210 5.09 0.35 -1.55
C SER A 210 6.05 -0.83 -1.72
N ALA A 211 5.53 -2.03 -2.03
CA ALA A 211 6.35 -3.21 -2.29
C ALA A 211 7.15 -3.10 -3.59
N ARG A 212 6.61 -2.45 -4.64
CA ARG A 212 7.36 -2.18 -5.87
C ARG A 212 8.53 -1.23 -5.60
N TRP A 213 8.33 -0.17 -4.83
CA TRP A 213 9.38 0.78 -4.44
C TRP A 213 10.45 0.12 -3.57
N ASP A 214 10.06 -0.78 -2.67
CA ASP A 214 11.02 -1.59 -1.91
C ASP A 214 11.94 -2.38 -2.86
N ILE A 215 11.40 -3.00 -3.91
CA ILE A 215 12.18 -3.73 -4.92
C ILE A 215 13.06 -2.77 -5.73
N TYR A 216 12.52 -1.63 -6.16
CA TYR A 216 13.27 -0.60 -6.91
C TYR A 216 14.47 -0.06 -6.12
N SER A 217 14.35 0.06 -4.80
CA SER A 217 15.43 0.50 -3.93
C SER A 217 16.60 -0.49 -3.84
N GLY A 218 16.42 -1.73 -4.33
CA GLY A 218 17.42 -2.80 -4.23
C GLY A 218 17.60 -3.38 -2.82
N GLN A 219 16.72 -3.03 -1.88
CA GLN A 219 16.83 -3.46 -0.47
C GLN A 219 16.19 -4.83 -0.19
N ILE A 220 15.46 -5.39 -1.15
CA ILE A 220 14.82 -6.71 -1.00
C ILE A 220 15.75 -7.83 -1.43
N SER A 221 15.85 -8.86 -0.58
CA SER A 221 16.73 -10.00 -0.81
C SER A 221 16.39 -10.74 -2.11
N PRO A 222 17.38 -11.01 -2.98
CA PRO A 222 17.19 -11.86 -4.15
C PRO A 222 16.70 -13.29 -3.82
N ASN A 223 17.03 -13.81 -2.62
CA ASN A 223 16.50 -15.10 -2.17
C ASN A 223 14.99 -15.03 -1.94
N LEU A 224 14.51 -13.96 -1.29
CA LEU A 224 13.09 -13.76 -1.06
C LEU A 224 12.32 -13.69 -2.39
N LEU A 225 12.82 -12.90 -3.35
CA LEU A 225 12.20 -12.74 -4.65
C LEU A 225 12.11 -14.08 -5.41
N ARG A 226 13.15 -14.92 -5.33
CA ARG A 226 13.10 -16.30 -5.88
C ARG A 226 12.10 -17.20 -5.16
N VAL A 227 11.98 -17.08 -3.84
CA VAL A 227 10.93 -17.80 -3.08
C VAL A 227 9.55 -17.34 -3.55
N MET A 228 9.30 -16.04 -3.68
CA MET A 228 8.01 -15.51 -4.16
C MET A 228 7.63 -16.07 -5.53
N LEU A 229 8.58 -16.14 -6.48
CA LEU A 229 8.35 -16.75 -7.80
C LEU A 229 7.93 -18.23 -7.68
N ARG A 230 8.60 -19.02 -6.83
CA ARG A 230 8.23 -20.42 -6.59
C ARG A 230 6.86 -20.56 -5.94
N LEU A 231 6.50 -19.68 -5.01
CA LEU A 231 5.17 -19.68 -4.41
C LEU A 231 4.08 -19.29 -5.44
N ALA A 232 4.39 -18.37 -6.35
CA ALA A 232 3.50 -17.97 -7.44
C ALA A 232 3.28 -19.08 -8.48
N ASP A 233 4.18 -20.07 -8.58
CA ASP A 233 3.98 -21.30 -9.36
C ASP A 233 2.91 -22.22 -8.74
N VAL A 234 2.67 -22.12 -7.43
CA VAL A 234 1.61 -22.88 -6.73
C VAL A 234 0.27 -22.20 -6.93
N THR A 235 0.20 -20.88 -6.68
CA THR A 235 -1.02 -20.08 -6.78
C THR A 235 -0.68 -18.59 -6.84
N PRO A 236 -1.48 -17.74 -7.54
CA PRO A 236 -1.29 -16.30 -7.50
C PRO A 236 -1.27 -15.73 -6.07
N LEU A 237 -0.44 -14.73 -5.83
CA LEU A 237 -0.20 -14.13 -4.51
C LEU A 237 -0.62 -12.66 -4.53
N ARG A 238 -1.23 -12.18 -3.44
CA ARG A 238 -1.34 -10.74 -3.16
C ARG A 238 -0.61 -10.40 -1.87
N THR A 239 0.34 -9.47 -1.97
CA THR A 239 1.22 -9.11 -0.85
C THR A 239 0.64 -7.98 -0.01
N THR A 240 0.74 -8.09 1.30
CA THR A 240 0.53 -6.95 2.21
C THR A 240 1.77 -6.08 2.24
N VAL A 241 2.94 -6.65 2.55
CA VAL A 241 4.17 -5.87 2.79
C VAL A 241 5.43 -6.68 2.50
N LEU A 242 6.48 -6.00 2.02
CA LEU A 242 7.85 -6.51 1.98
C LEU A 242 8.70 -5.86 3.08
N LYS A 243 8.85 -4.53 3.05
CA LYS A 243 9.64 -3.78 4.04
C LYS A 243 8.94 -2.50 4.48
N THR A 244 8.62 -1.62 3.53
CA THR A 244 8.03 -0.32 3.81
C THR A 244 6.58 -0.49 4.28
N GLY A 245 6.24 0.18 5.38
CA GLY A 245 4.95 0.01 6.06
C GLY A 245 4.98 -1.04 7.16
N HIS A 246 6.07 -1.77 7.40
CA HIS A 246 6.21 -2.67 8.54
C HIS A 246 7.11 -2.06 9.64
N PRO A 247 6.80 -2.26 10.94
CA PRO A 247 7.66 -1.87 12.06
C PRO A 247 9.12 -2.37 11.94
N GLU A 248 10.08 -1.56 12.39
CA GLU A 248 11.50 -1.96 12.45
C GLU A 248 11.72 -3.21 13.29
N ARG A 249 11.05 -3.29 14.46
CA ARG A 249 11.17 -4.40 15.41
C ARG A 249 9.86 -5.16 15.51
N VAL A 250 9.96 -6.44 15.83
CA VAL A 250 8.80 -7.28 16.13
C VAL A 250 8.03 -6.67 17.30
N VAL A 251 6.71 -6.58 17.19
CA VAL A 251 5.86 -6.01 18.23
C VAL A 251 5.13 -7.13 18.97
N ASP A 252 5.76 -7.62 20.04
CA ASP A 252 5.31 -8.78 20.82
C ASP A 252 5.42 -8.60 22.35
N GLY A 253 5.61 -7.35 22.80
CA GLY A 253 5.68 -7.00 24.22
C GLY A 253 7.01 -7.27 24.91
N ARG A 254 8.02 -7.81 24.23
CA ARG A 254 9.36 -7.94 24.82
C ARG A 254 10.02 -6.56 25.00
N THR A 255 10.80 -6.39 26.08
CA THR A 255 11.56 -5.16 26.35
C THR A 255 12.66 -4.89 25.33
N SER A 256 13.18 -5.94 24.68
CA SER A 256 14.19 -5.83 23.62
C SER A 256 13.84 -6.77 22.47
N PRO A 257 12.82 -6.42 21.67
CA PRO A 257 12.38 -7.28 20.60
C PRO A 257 13.42 -7.30 19.47
N PRO A 258 13.56 -8.43 18.76
CA PRO A 258 14.45 -8.51 17.62
C PRO A 258 13.99 -7.57 16.50
N VAL A 259 14.95 -7.12 15.69
CA VAL A 259 14.64 -6.44 14.43
C VAL A 259 13.86 -7.40 13.53
N SER A 260 12.83 -6.89 12.85
CA SER A 260 11.97 -7.64 11.94
C SER A 260 12.72 -8.12 10.69
N ALA A 261 12.33 -9.25 10.13
CA ALA A 261 12.82 -9.71 8.83
C ALA A 261 12.36 -8.77 7.70
N HIS A 262 11.15 -8.17 7.80
CA HIS A 262 10.69 -7.13 6.87
C HIS A 262 11.62 -5.94 6.86
N TRP A 263 12.05 -5.46 8.04
CA TRP A 263 12.99 -4.34 8.12
C TRP A 263 14.33 -4.63 7.43
N ARG A 264 14.73 -5.91 7.35
CA ARG A 264 15.95 -6.33 6.63
C ARG A 264 15.73 -6.61 5.14
N GLY A 265 14.52 -6.44 4.62
CA GLY A 265 14.16 -6.82 3.25
C GLY A 265 14.17 -8.33 3.02
N GLN A 266 13.86 -9.11 4.05
CA GLN A 266 14.00 -10.57 4.08
C GLN A 266 12.68 -11.31 4.28
N ALA A 267 11.55 -10.61 4.33
CA ALA A 267 10.25 -11.24 4.50
C ALA A 267 9.17 -10.62 3.60
N VAL A 268 8.13 -11.41 3.38
CA VAL A 268 6.89 -11.01 2.72
C VAL A 268 5.71 -11.49 3.55
N ASP A 269 4.71 -10.62 3.69
CA ASP A 269 3.40 -10.99 4.19
C ASP A 269 2.45 -11.05 2.99
N ILE A 270 1.68 -12.13 2.90
CA ILE A 270 0.76 -12.45 1.80
C ILE A 270 -0.63 -12.59 2.41
N HIS A 271 -1.63 -11.86 1.90
CA HIS A 271 -2.99 -11.88 2.46
C HIS A 271 -4.03 -12.54 1.55
N SER A 272 -3.66 -12.88 0.32
CA SER A 272 -4.53 -13.62 -0.60
C SER A 272 -3.75 -14.61 -1.46
N LEU A 273 -4.39 -15.75 -1.70
CA LEU A 273 -3.92 -16.83 -2.57
C LEU A 273 -4.99 -17.12 -3.63
N GLY A 274 -4.62 -17.12 -4.90
CA GLY A 274 -5.55 -17.36 -6.01
C GLY A 274 -6.70 -16.35 -6.11
N GLY A 275 -6.50 -15.13 -5.61
CA GLY A 275 -7.54 -14.09 -5.52
C GLY A 275 -8.51 -14.26 -4.36
N VAL A 276 -8.34 -15.27 -3.51
CA VAL A 276 -9.16 -15.50 -2.31
C VAL A 276 -8.38 -15.03 -1.07
N PRO A 277 -8.98 -14.23 -0.16
CA PRO A 277 -8.35 -13.87 1.11
C PRO A 277 -7.96 -15.13 1.90
N ILE A 278 -6.83 -15.11 2.61
CA ILE A 278 -6.36 -16.30 3.34
C ILE A 278 -7.35 -16.78 4.40
N ALA A 279 -8.10 -15.87 5.04
CA ALA A 279 -9.16 -16.23 5.97
C ALA A 279 -10.26 -17.11 5.35
N ASP A 280 -10.47 -17.00 4.03
CA ASP A 280 -11.51 -17.72 3.27
C ASP A 280 -10.92 -18.80 2.34
N ALA A 281 -9.60 -18.89 2.24
CA ALA A 281 -8.94 -19.79 1.31
C ALA A 281 -9.05 -21.25 1.77
N ALA A 282 -9.19 -22.16 0.80
CA ALA A 282 -9.22 -23.59 1.09
C ALA A 282 -7.94 -24.04 1.81
N ALA A 283 -8.09 -24.82 2.88
CA ALA A 283 -6.95 -25.28 3.67
C ALA A 283 -5.91 -26.06 2.85
N SER A 284 -6.32 -26.76 1.79
CA SER A 284 -5.40 -27.45 0.87
C SER A 284 -4.48 -26.49 0.11
N VAL A 285 -4.98 -25.30 -0.28
CA VAL A 285 -4.18 -24.27 -0.97
C VAL A 285 -3.15 -23.67 -0.03
N ILE A 286 -3.59 -23.26 1.18
CA ILE A 286 -2.68 -22.73 2.20
C ILE A 286 -1.60 -23.76 2.54
N ARG A 287 -2.00 -25.03 2.75
CA ARG A 287 -1.07 -26.13 3.01
C ARG A 287 -0.03 -26.29 1.90
N SER A 288 -0.45 -26.25 0.63
CA SER A 288 0.46 -26.39 -0.51
C SER A 288 1.51 -25.28 -0.54
N VAL A 289 1.11 -24.03 -0.25
CA VAL A 289 2.04 -22.89 -0.17
C VAL A 289 2.99 -23.02 1.02
N VAL A 290 2.49 -23.39 2.19
CA VAL A 290 3.28 -23.62 3.41
C VAL A 290 4.30 -24.74 3.22
N GLU A 291 3.89 -25.88 2.66
CA GLU A 291 4.78 -27.02 2.37
C GLU A 291 5.84 -26.64 1.34
N THR A 292 5.47 -25.90 0.30
CA THR A 292 6.41 -25.39 -0.71
C THR A 292 7.45 -24.45 -0.08
N ALA A 293 7.01 -23.52 0.78
CA ALA A 293 7.91 -22.65 1.52
C ALA A 293 8.79 -23.43 2.50
N GLY A 294 8.23 -24.40 3.22
CA GLY A 294 8.94 -25.21 4.21
C GLY A 294 10.02 -26.11 3.61
N ALA A 295 9.81 -26.60 2.40
CA ALA A 295 10.78 -27.38 1.62
C ALA A 295 11.92 -26.54 1.05
N ASP A 296 11.76 -25.21 0.98
CA ASP A 296 12.77 -24.31 0.44
C ASP A 296 13.93 -24.11 1.40
N LYS A 297 15.14 -24.45 0.93
CA LYS A 297 16.36 -24.35 1.74
C LYS A 297 16.71 -22.92 2.13
N ASP A 298 16.22 -21.89 1.46
CA ASP A 298 16.53 -20.49 1.77
C ASP A 298 15.54 -19.89 2.77
N VAL A 299 14.35 -20.49 2.93
CA VAL A 299 13.33 -20.07 3.90
C VAL A 299 13.80 -20.35 5.33
N SER A 300 13.68 -19.33 6.17
CA SER A 300 14.07 -19.33 7.59
C SER A 300 12.86 -19.35 8.52
N GLN A 301 11.74 -18.76 8.10
CA GLN A 301 10.51 -18.66 8.91
C GLN A 301 9.27 -18.79 8.03
N VAL A 302 8.26 -19.49 8.54
CA VAL A 302 6.92 -19.58 7.95
C VAL A 302 5.89 -19.34 9.05
N GLY A 303 5.18 -18.22 8.98
CA GLY A 303 4.02 -17.89 9.79
C GLY A 303 2.74 -18.20 9.04
N ALA A 304 1.78 -18.86 9.69
CA ALA A 304 0.48 -19.18 9.07
C ALA A 304 -0.68 -19.10 10.08
N PRO A 305 -1.94 -19.09 9.60
CA PRO A 305 -3.11 -19.17 10.47
C PRO A 305 -3.08 -20.37 11.43
N PRO A 306 -3.80 -20.31 12.55
CA PRO A 306 -3.95 -21.46 13.44
C PRO A 306 -4.52 -22.68 12.70
N GLY A 307 -4.05 -23.87 13.05
CA GLY A 307 -4.54 -25.14 12.49
C GLY A 307 -3.69 -25.71 11.35
N PHE A 308 -2.62 -25.04 10.93
CA PHE A 308 -1.62 -25.61 10.02
C PHE A 308 -0.48 -26.24 10.81
N ASP A 309 -0.10 -27.47 10.44
CA ASP A 309 1.12 -28.11 10.93
C ASP A 309 2.32 -27.52 10.17
N LEU A 310 3.13 -26.75 10.89
CA LEU A 310 4.28 -26.03 10.34
C LEU A 310 5.61 -26.68 10.73
N ASP A 311 5.56 -27.79 11.48
CA ASP A 311 6.73 -28.52 11.94
C ASP A 311 7.17 -29.61 10.94
N ALA A 312 6.37 -29.90 9.91
CA ALA A 312 6.70 -30.83 8.83
C ALA A 312 7.98 -30.46 8.03
N GLY A 313 8.54 -29.25 8.22
CA GLY A 313 9.83 -28.81 7.66
C GLY A 313 10.93 -28.55 8.70
N GLY A 314 10.68 -28.77 10.00
CA GLY A 314 11.53 -28.38 11.13
C GLY A 314 11.07 -27.10 11.86
N ARG A 315 11.82 -26.64 12.86
CA ARG A 315 11.50 -25.52 13.80
C ARG A 315 11.39 -24.10 13.18
N ARG A 316 10.98 -23.98 11.93
CA ARG A 316 10.85 -22.73 11.16
C ARG A 316 9.41 -22.19 11.15
N GLY A 317 8.45 -23.02 11.53
CA GLY A 317 7.03 -22.71 11.55
C GLY A 317 6.57 -21.98 12.82
N PHE A 318 5.59 -21.09 12.70
CA PHE A 318 4.87 -20.55 13.85
C PHE A 318 3.44 -20.11 13.50
N THR A 319 2.56 -20.11 14.49
CA THR A 319 1.20 -19.61 14.37
C THR A 319 0.83 -18.80 15.61
N ASN A 320 0.11 -17.69 15.41
CA ASN A 320 -0.39 -16.85 16.49
C ASN A 320 -1.53 -15.96 15.96
N LEU A 321 -2.16 -15.19 16.86
CA LEU A 321 -3.26 -14.30 16.52
C LEU A 321 -2.91 -13.27 15.44
N VAL A 322 -1.66 -12.79 15.42
CA VAL A 322 -1.22 -11.79 14.44
C VAL A 322 -1.28 -12.36 13.02
N HIS A 323 -1.03 -13.67 12.86
CA HIS A 323 -1.00 -14.37 11.57
C HIS A 323 -2.30 -15.12 11.26
N ALA A 324 -3.42 -14.73 11.87
CA ALA A 324 -4.70 -15.44 11.70
C ALA A 324 -5.26 -15.38 10.27
N ASP A 325 -4.82 -14.44 9.45
CA ASP A 325 -5.43 -14.08 8.17
C ASP A 325 -4.43 -13.80 7.04
N HIS A 326 -3.14 -14.10 7.26
CA HIS A 326 -2.08 -13.92 6.29
C HIS A 326 -0.97 -14.96 6.49
N LEU A 327 -0.13 -15.13 5.48
CA LEU A 327 1.08 -15.92 5.55
C LEU A 327 2.29 -14.99 5.68
N HIS A 328 3.21 -15.32 6.58
CA HIS A 328 4.50 -14.67 6.71
C HIS A 328 5.59 -15.59 6.21
N ILE A 329 6.40 -15.17 5.25
CA ILE A 329 7.51 -15.96 4.73
C ILE A 329 8.80 -15.15 4.84
N ALA A 330 9.78 -15.66 5.58
CA ALA A 330 11.11 -15.05 5.67
C ALA A 330 12.21 -15.96 5.14
N VAL A 331 13.26 -15.36 4.59
CA VAL A 331 14.46 -16.07 4.11
C VAL A 331 15.67 -15.79 5.01
N ARG A 332 16.68 -16.66 4.93
CA ARG A 332 17.98 -16.39 5.55
C ARG A 332 18.68 -15.25 4.83
N ARG A 333 19.48 -14.49 5.58
CA ARG A 333 20.42 -13.54 5.02
C ARG A 333 21.40 -14.29 4.11
N THR A 334 21.60 -13.80 2.88
CA THR A 334 22.75 -14.20 2.08
C THR A 334 24.01 -13.76 2.81
N THR A 335 24.81 -14.73 3.25
CA THR A 335 26.19 -14.51 3.72
C THR A 335 27.06 -14.08 2.56
#